data_AF-A0A356KUK8-F1
#
_entry.id   AF-A0A356KUK8-F1
#
_cell.length_a   1.000
_cell.length_b   1.000
_cell.length_c   1.000
_cell.angle_alpha   90.00
_cell.angle_beta   90.00
_cell.angle_gamma   90.00
#
_symmetry.space_group_name_H-M   'P 1'
#
loop_
_entity.id
_entity.type
_entity.pdbx_description
1 polymer ?
#
loop_
_entity_poly.entity_id
_entity_poly.type
_entity_poly.pdbx_seq_one_letter_code
_entity_poly.pdbx_strand_id
1 'polypeptide(L)'
;MWLARRAAALGSEAPYALVASLGLLLAGAALYRLAGGGWRGAFAAGLYAWAPLSASQGLRPMADSLAASLLVLATAALLPRSPRERPSTPRLLLGASLLGALCCAKPDHVLFLGLLALACARHERSPRAALLGALALLPWALLGAGALAAGCGGVEPAWQEGLRFLSGHVGEWGGLDDAATRPRALHALLPLGDLGPASPWAGLLGVALLGALALRAPRWLRRAVLLSVTPYALWWLFGQNLAHPRHALSLLPWLLLLAARGLPRAQRARSCGLLLVALALAASLLRSPAWREGGRPSDRLAQWLAAQPLDARLYAGGRARALRRRLPTRDVRRARDRAGVEADLAADPLPPAQVYLTRALLDPAADPSEVVLFTR
;
A
#
# COMPACT_ATOMS: atom_id res chain seq x y z
N MET A 1 -5.95 28.32 8.06
CA MET A 1 -6.89 27.82 9.09
C MET A 1 -7.25 26.33 8.93
N TRP A 2 -7.63 25.82 7.74
CA TRP A 2 -7.97 24.40 7.52
C TRP A 2 -6.82 23.41 7.84
N LEU A 3 -5.60 23.71 7.37
CA LEU A 3 -4.40 22.89 7.65
C LEU A 3 -4.06 22.83 9.15
N ALA A 4 -4.25 23.93 9.88
CA ALA A 4 -4.00 23.97 11.33
C ALA A 4 -4.99 23.10 12.12
N ARG A 5 -6.29 23.14 11.76
CA ARG A 5 -7.30 22.24 12.36
C ARG A 5 -7.02 20.77 12.03
N ARG A 6 -6.54 20.48 10.81
CA ARG A 6 -6.10 19.14 10.41
C ARG A 6 -4.87 18.68 11.17
N ALA A 7 -3.87 19.53 11.35
CA ALA A 7 -2.67 19.22 12.12
C ALA A 7 -2.99 18.95 13.60
N ALA A 8 -3.84 19.78 14.22
CA ALA A 8 -4.32 19.56 15.57
C ALA A 8 -5.10 18.24 15.72
N ALA A 9 -5.95 17.90 14.74
CA ALA A 9 -6.70 16.64 14.73
C ALA A 9 -5.82 15.40 14.49
N LEU A 10 -4.63 15.55 13.93
CA LEU A 10 -3.69 14.45 13.69
C LEU A 10 -2.86 14.11 14.94
N GLY A 11 -2.73 15.04 15.90
CA GLY A 11 -1.98 14.80 17.14
C GLY A 11 -0.57 14.26 16.87
N SER A 12 -0.22 13.14 17.52
CA SER A 12 1.06 12.45 17.34
C SER A 12 1.29 11.88 15.94
N GLU A 13 0.25 11.83 15.09
CA GLU A 13 0.37 11.38 13.71
C GLU A 13 0.78 12.50 12.72
N ALA A 14 0.79 13.77 13.16
CA ALA A 14 1.07 14.91 12.30
C ALA A 14 2.42 14.83 11.55
N PRO A 15 3.54 14.40 12.18
CA PRO A 15 4.81 14.26 11.48
C PRO A 15 4.75 13.25 10.33
N TYR A 16 4.06 12.13 10.53
CA TYR A 16 3.95 11.09 9.51
C TYR A 16 3.05 11.52 8.35
N ALA A 17 1.99 12.29 8.63
CA ALA A 17 1.13 12.85 7.58
C ALA A 17 1.88 13.89 6.74
N LEU A 18 2.74 14.69 7.38
CA LEU A 18 3.63 15.61 6.68
C LEU A 18 4.60 14.86 5.77
N VAL A 19 5.26 13.81 6.28
CA VAL A 19 6.16 12.96 5.48
C VAL A 19 5.43 12.33 4.30
N ALA A 20 4.21 11.80 4.50
CA ALA A 20 3.41 11.24 3.42
C ALA A 20 3.02 12.29 2.35
N SER A 21 2.67 13.50 2.78
CA SER A 21 2.31 14.61 1.89
C SER A 21 3.52 15.10 1.09
N LEU A 22 4.67 15.28 1.75
CA LEU A 22 5.93 15.63 1.09
C LEU A 22 6.37 14.54 0.10
N GLY A 23 6.25 13.27 0.49
CA GLY A 23 6.50 12.13 -0.39
C GLY A 23 5.65 12.18 -1.65
N LEU A 24 4.35 12.44 -1.52
CA LEU A 24 3.43 12.58 -2.65
C LEU A 24 3.84 13.72 -3.60
N LEU A 25 4.20 14.88 -3.06
CA LEU A 25 4.64 16.04 -3.85
C LEU A 25 5.95 15.75 -4.60
N LEU A 26 6.95 15.19 -3.91
CA LEU A 26 8.23 14.81 -4.51
C LEU A 26 8.06 13.75 -5.59
N ALA A 27 7.22 12.74 -5.34
CA ALA A 27 6.87 11.72 -6.32
C ALA A 27 6.14 12.32 -7.53
N GLY A 28 5.21 13.24 -7.33
CA GLY A 28 4.56 13.99 -8.42
C GLY A 28 5.57 14.76 -9.28
N ALA A 29 6.51 15.48 -8.66
CA ALA A 29 7.57 16.20 -9.37
C ALA A 29 8.52 15.25 -10.12
N ALA A 30 8.86 14.11 -9.53
CA ALA A 30 9.65 13.08 -10.18
C ALA A 30 8.92 12.46 -11.38
N LEU A 31 7.63 12.17 -11.24
CA LEU A 31 6.77 11.66 -12.30
C LEU A 31 6.63 12.67 -13.45
N TYR A 32 6.49 13.97 -13.15
CA TYR A 32 6.50 15.05 -14.14
C TYR A 32 7.75 14.96 -15.04
N ARG A 33 8.93 14.83 -14.43
CA ARG A 33 10.21 14.73 -15.15
C ARG A 33 10.30 13.42 -15.92
N LEU A 34 9.94 12.30 -15.31
CA LEU A 34 9.94 10.98 -15.95
C LEU A 34 8.99 10.91 -17.15
N ALA A 35 7.86 11.62 -17.13
CA ALA A 35 6.93 11.71 -18.24
C ALA A 35 7.42 12.63 -19.39
N GLY A 36 8.58 13.29 -19.23
CA GLY A 36 9.18 14.17 -20.22
C GLY A 36 8.81 15.64 -20.07
N GLY A 37 8.23 16.03 -18.93
CA GLY A 37 7.82 17.40 -18.65
C GLY A 37 6.68 17.91 -19.53
N GLY A 38 6.54 19.24 -19.58
CA GLY A 38 5.48 19.94 -20.30
C GLY A 38 4.10 19.48 -19.86
N TRP A 39 3.13 19.54 -20.78
CA TRP A 39 1.76 19.12 -20.48
C TRP A 39 1.65 17.63 -20.11
N ARG A 40 2.51 16.75 -20.64
CA ARG A 40 2.47 15.30 -20.37
C ARG A 40 2.88 15.01 -18.93
N GLY A 41 3.96 15.65 -18.50
CA GLY A 41 4.40 15.60 -17.11
C GLY A 41 3.37 16.21 -16.18
N ALA A 42 2.81 17.36 -16.54
CA ALA A 42 1.80 18.04 -15.72
C ALA A 42 0.54 17.18 -15.55
N PHE A 43 0.10 16.54 -16.64
CA PHE A 43 -1.03 15.60 -16.62
C PHE A 43 -0.75 14.39 -15.72
N ALA A 44 0.39 13.72 -15.89
CA ALA A 44 0.73 12.54 -15.08
C ALA A 44 0.88 12.90 -13.59
N ALA A 45 1.55 14.02 -13.27
CA ALA A 45 1.70 14.49 -11.90
C ALA A 45 0.37 14.93 -11.29
N GLY A 46 -0.47 15.65 -12.06
CA GLY A 46 -1.80 16.06 -11.65
C GLY A 46 -2.70 14.86 -11.36
N LEU A 47 -2.76 13.89 -12.27
CA LEU A 47 -3.50 12.64 -12.03
C LEU A 47 -2.97 11.87 -10.82
N TYR A 48 -1.64 11.79 -10.65
CA TYR A 48 -1.08 11.10 -9.51
C TYR A 48 -1.46 11.79 -8.19
N ALA A 49 -1.44 13.12 -8.12
CA ALA A 49 -1.81 13.86 -6.92
C ALA A 49 -3.32 13.85 -6.65
N TRP A 50 -4.15 13.87 -7.69
CA TRP A 50 -5.60 13.95 -7.59
C TRP A 50 -6.32 12.60 -7.61
N ALA A 51 -5.62 11.51 -7.98
CA ALA A 51 -6.18 10.17 -7.89
C ALA A 51 -6.68 9.93 -6.47
N PRO A 52 -7.96 9.58 -6.26
CA PRO A 52 -8.52 9.48 -4.90
C PRO A 52 -7.78 8.52 -3.99
N LEU A 53 -7.18 7.46 -4.55
CA LEU A 53 -6.30 6.56 -3.81
C LEU A 53 -5.04 7.31 -3.32
N SER A 54 -4.29 7.95 -4.21
CA SER A 54 -3.11 8.74 -3.85
C SER A 54 -3.41 9.90 -2.93
N ALA A 55 -4.49 10.65 -3.16
CA ALA A 55 -4.89 11.77 -2.31
C ALA A 55 -5.29 11.28 -0.91
N SER A 56 -6.11 10.22 -0.84
CA SER A 56 -6.54 9.68 0.46
C SER A 56 -5.40 9.03 1.24
N GLN A 57 -4.45 8.41 0.53
CA GLN A 57 -3.28 7.76 1.13
C GLN A 57 -2.17 8.78 1.45
N GLY A 58 -1.97 9.82 0.64
CA GLY A 58 -1.00 10.89 0.89
C GLY A 58 -1.37 11.78 2.07
N LEU A 59 -2.67 11.88 2.37
CA LEU A 59 -3.18 12.56 3.56
C LEU A 59 -3.20 11.67 4.81
N ARG A 60 -2.82 10.39 4.69
CA ARG A 60 -2.80 9.43 5.80
C ARG A 60 -1.39 8.90 6.00
N PRO A 61 -0.93 8.74 7.24
CA PRO A 61 0.36 8.12 7.49
C PRO A 61 0.24 6.60 7.32
N MET A 62 0.30 6.16 6.06
CA MET A 62 0.21 4.76 5.66
C MET A 62 1.47 4.36 4.91
N ALA A 63 1.95 3.17 5.24
CA ALA A 63 3.08 2.53 4.57
C ALA A 63 2.88 2.48 3.05
N ASP A 64 1.65 2.25 2.57
CA ASP A 64 1.31 2.22 1.15
C ASP A 64 1.65 3.52 0.41
N SER A 65 1.33 4.68 1.00
CA SER A 65 1.59 5.99 0.37
C SER A 65 3.06 6.31 0.31
N LEU A 66 3.77 6.05 1.41
CA LEU A 66 5.21 6.23 1.49
C LEU A 66 5.89 5.30 0.48
N ALA A 67 5.47 4.04 0.42
CA ALA A 67 5.98 3.06 -0.50
C ALA A 67 5.78 3.47 -1.97
N ALA A 68 4.57 3.87 -2.35
CA ALA A 68 4.30 4.35 -3.71
C ALA A 68 5.18 5.57 -4.05
N SER A 69 5.36 6.50 -3.11
CA SER A 69 6.20 7.69 -3.32
C SER A 69 7.68 7.33 -3.47
N LEU A 70 8.22 6.47 -2.60
CA LEU A 70 9.59 5.97 -2.67
C LEU A 70 9.83 5.19 -3.96
N LEU A 71 8.84 4.41 -4.44
CA LEU A 71 8.90 3.71 -5.72
C LEU A 71 9.07 4.68 -6.88
N VAL A 72 8.30 5.77 -6.93
CA VAL A 72 8.45 6.79 -7.99
C VAL A 72 9.82 7.45 -7.93
N LEU A 73 10.29 7.80 -6.73
CA LEU A 73 11.57 8.46 -6.53
C LEU A 73 12.75 7.54 -6.91
N ALA A 74 12.72 6.28 -6.47
CA ALA A 74 13.68 5.26 -6.87
C ALA A 74 13.67 5.06 -8.39
N THR A 75 12.48 4.97 -8.99
CA THR A 75 12.32 4.86 -10.44
C THR A 75 12.92 6.07 -11.17
N ALA A 76 12.74 7.28 -10.65
CA ALA A 76 13.31 8.49 -11.23
C ALA A 76 14.83 8.57 -11.10
N ALA A 77 15.39 8.03 -10.02
CA ALA A 77 16.83 7.92 -9.83
C ALA A 77 17.43 6.89 -10.81
N LEU A 78 16.80 5.71 -10.91
CA LEU A 78 17.33 4.54 -11.61
C LEU A 78 17.05 4.51 -13.12
N LEU A 79 15.89 4.98 -13.58
CA LEU A 79 15.55 4.92 -14.99
C LEU A 79 16.23 6.06 -15.80
N PRO A 80 16.76 5.73 -16.99
CA PRO A 80 17.31 6.74 -17.88
C PRO A 80 16.18 7.62 -18.45
N ARG A 81 16.39 8.93 -18.58
CA ARG A 81 15.37 9.85 -19.12
C ARG A 81 15.38 9.83 -20.64
N SER A 82 16.52 9.46 -21.24
CA SER A 82 16.71 9.26 -22.67
C SER A 82 17.42 7.93 -22.98
N PRO A 83 17.29 7.37 -24.19
CA PRO A 83 17.94 6.11 -24.57
C PRO A 83 19.47 6.12 -24.48
N ARG A 84 20.10 7.30 -24.52
CA ARG A 84 21.56 7.47 -24.48
C ARG A 84 22.08 7.78 -23.07
N GLU A 85 21.21 8.15 -22.16
CA GLU A 85 21.59 8.52 -20.80
C GLU A 85 21.87 7.26 -19.98
N ARG A 86 23.02 7.25 -19.29
CA ARG A 86 23.33 6.27 -18.27
C ARG A 86 23.12 6.93 -16.91
N PRO A 87 22.50 6.25 -15.93
CA PRO A 87 22.44 6.78 -14.57
C PRO A 87 23.88 6.92 -14.04
N SER A 88 24.17 8.03 -13.37
CA SER A 88 25.46 8.21 -12.71
C SER A 88 25.53 7.39 -11.41
N THR A 89 26.73 7.09 -10.92
CA THR A 89 26.93 6.39 -9.63
C THR A 89 26.12 7.00 -8.47
N PRO A 90 26.09 8.34 -8.28
CA PRO A 90 25.26 8.94 -7.22
C PRO A 90 23.76 8.66 -7.39
N ARG A 91 23.26 8.61 -8.63
CA ARG A 91 21.86 8.27 -8.91
C ARG A 91 21.56 6.80 -8.64
N LEU A 92 22.49 5.91 -8.93
CA LEU A 92 22.36 4.49 -8.61
C LEU A 92 22.33 4.27 -7.10
N LEU A 93 23.24 4.91 -6.36
CA LEU A 93 23.26 4.88 -4.90
C LEU A 93 21.96 5.42 -4.31
N LEU A 94 21.52 6.60 -4.76
CA LEU A 94 20.24 7.18 -4.32
C LEU A 94 19.06 6.25 -4.62
N GLY A 95 19.02 5.70 -5.84
CA GLY A 95 17.98 4.77 -6.25
C GLY A 95 17.94 3.52 -5.40
N ALA A 96 19.10 2.90 -5.15
CA ALA A 96 19.22 1.73 -4.28
C ALA A 96 18.82 2.04 -2.83
N SER A 97 19.26 3.17 -2.27
CA SER A 97 18.84 3.62 -0.94
C SER A 97 17.32 3.81 -0.85
N LEU A 98 16.70 4.44 -1.85
CA LEU A 98 15.25 4.61 -1.90
C LEU A 98 14.50 3.28 -2.02
N LEU A 99 15.05 2.31 -2.75
CA LEU A 99 14.51 0.95 -2.79
C LEU A 99 14.65 0.23 -1.44
N GLY A 100 15.74 0.44 -0.71
CA GLY A 100 15.92 -0.08 0.65
C GLY A 100 14.87 0.49 1.59
N ALA A 101 14.71 1.81 1.61
CA ALA A 101 13.67 2.50 2.37
C ALA A 101 12.27 2.00 2.01
N LEU A 102 12.02 1.75 0.72
CA LEU A 102 10.76 1.19 0.22
C LEU A 102 10.50 -0.22 0.77
N CYS A 103 11.48 -1.12 0.73
CA CYS A 103 11.36 -2.45 1.31
C CYS A 103 11.11 -2.41 2.82
N CYS A 104 11.71 -1.46 3.54
CA CYS A 104 11.47 -1.27 4.97
C CYS A 104 10.07 -0.74 5.27
N ALA A 105 9.60 0.22 4.47
CA ALA A 105 8.25 0.73 4.60
C ALA A 105 7.21 -0.35 4.24
N LYS A 106 7.53 -1.19 3.25
CA LYS A 106 6.58 -2.12 2.64
C LYS A 106 7.29 -3.38 2.09
N PRO A 107 7.48 -4.41 2.93
CA PRO A 107 8.29 -5.60 2.61
C PRO A 107 7.80 -6.43 1.42
N ASP A 108 6.51 -6.39 1.08
CA ASP A 108 5.96 -7.08 -0.10
C ASP A 108 6.59 -6.59 -1.41
N HIS A 109 7.30 -5.47 -1.41
CA HIS A 109 8.01 -4.98 -2.60
C HIS A 109 9.38 -5.65 -2.83
N VAL A 110 9.93 -6.40 -1.86
CA VAL A 110 11.32 -6.89 -1.90
C VAL A 110 11.63 -7.76 -3.13
N LEU A 111 10.71 -8.65 -3.48
CA LEU A 111 10.85 -9.57 -4.63
C LEU A 111 10.84 -8.81 -5.96
N PHE A 112 10.06 -7.73 -6.04
CA PHE A 112 9.81 -6.98 -7.27
C PHE A 112 10.88 -5.92 -7.54
N LEU A 113 11.53 -5.44 -6.48
CA LEU A 113 12.59 -4.44 -6.55
C LEU A 113 13.97 -5.06 -6.75
N GLY A 114 14.19 -6.31 -6.30
CA GLY A 114 15.39 -7.07 -6.64
C GLY A 114 15.58 -7.21 -8.15
N LEU A 115 14.48 -7.37 -8.90
CA LEU A 115 14.50 -7.43 -10.36
C LEU A 115 14.75 -6.06 -11.02
N LEU A 116 14.29 -4.96 -10.43
CA LEU A 116 14.61 -3.61 -10.89
C LEU A 116 16.10 -3.28 -10.64
N ALA A 117 16.62 -3.63 -9.47
CA ALA A 117 18.03 -3.49 -9.14
C ALA A 117 18.91 -4.34 -10.08
N LEU A 118 18.51 -5.58 -10.37
CA LEU A 118 19.21 -6.45 -11.32
C LEU A 118 19.14 -5.91 -12.77
N ALA A 119 18.00 -5.34 -13.17
CA ALA A 119 17.83 -4.72 -14.49
C ALA A 119 18.72 -3.49 -14.66
N CYS A 120 18.89 -2.69 -13.60
CA CYS A 120 19.81 -1.56 -13.57
C CYS A 120 21.27 -2.00 -13.52
N ALA A 121 21.62 -3.04 -12.75
CA ALA A 121 22.97 -3.59 -12.66
C ALA A 121 23.46 -4.15 -14.01
N ARG A 122 22.58 -4.78 -14.79
CA ARG A 122 22.88 -5.25 -16.15
C ARG A 122 23.23 -4.12 -17.13
N HIS A 123 22.82 -2.89 -16.86
CA HIS A 123 23.12 -1.74 -17.70
C HIS A 123 24.53 -1.17 -17.49
N GLU A 124 25.11 -1.31 -16.30
CA GLU A 124 26.47 -0.80 -16.05
C GLU A 124 27.57 -1.83 -16.33
N ARG A 125 27.28 -3.14 -16.40
CA ARG A 125 28.30 -4.21 -16.46
C ARG A 125 29.41 -4.07 -15.39
N SER A 126 29.17 -3.27 -14.35
CA SER A 126 30.15 -2.91 -13.33
C SER A 126 29.81 -3.65 -12.03
N PRO A 127 30.62 -4.63 -11.60
CA PRO A 127 30.39 -5.31 -10.32
C PRO A 127 30.42 -4.35 -9.13
N ARG A 128 31.17 -3.23 -9.25
CA ARG A 128 31.20 -2.18 -8.23
C ARG A 128 29.84 -1.54 -8.01
N ALA A 129 29.07 -1.29 -9.06
CA ALA A 129 27.75 -0.69 -8.92
C ALA A 129 26.72 -1.64 -8.32
N ALA A 130 26.83 -2.93 -8.62
CA ALA A 130 26.01 -3.96 -7.98
C ALA A 130 26.32 -4.05 -6.48
N LEU A 131 27.60 -4.05 -6.11
CA LEU A 131 28.05 -4.02 -4.71
C LEU A 131 27.58 -2.75 -3.99
N LEU A 132 27.77 -1.57 -4.59
CA LEU A 132 27.32 -0.29 -4.04
C LEU A 132 25.80 -0.26 -3.86
N GLY A 133 25.05 -0.83 -4.81
CA GLY A 133 23.60 -1.00 -4.68
C GLY A 133 23.21 -1.90 -3.51
N ALA A 134 23.90 -3.04 -3.35
CA ALA A 134 23.68 -3.95 -2.23
C ALA A 134 24.01 -3.28 -0.88
N LEU A 135 25.15 -2.57 -0.80
CA LEU A 135 25.55 -1.82 0.39
C LEU A 135 24.57 -0.69 0.72
N ALA A 136 23.96 -0.05 -0.27
CA ALA A 136 22.95 0.98 -0.04
C ALA A 136 21.64 0.44 0.55
N LEU A 137 21.34 -0.86 0.40
CA LEU A 137 20.17 -1.51 0.99
C LEU A 137 20.39 -1.87 2.47
N LEU A 138 21.64 -2.17 2.85
CA LEU A 138 21.99 -2.69 4.17
C LEU A 138 21.57 -1.76 5.33
N PRO A 139 21.83 -0.43 5.30
CA PRO A 139 21.40 0.47 6.38
C PRO A 139 19.91 0.42 6.61
N TRP A 140 19.11 0.31 5.54
CA TRP A 140 17.67 0.23 5.64
C TRP A 140 17.23 -1.11 6.23
N ALA A 141 17.79 -2.22 5.76
CA ALA A 141 17.51 -3.53 6.34
C ALA A 141 17.83 -3.56 7.84
N LEU A 142 18.97 -3.01 8.26
CA LEU A 142 19.36 -2.90 9.67
C LEU A 142 18.42 -1.99 10.46
N LEU A 143 18.04 -0.83 9.92
CA LEU A 143 17.08 0.08 10.56
C LEU A 143 15.71 -0.56 10.70
N GLY A 144 15.24 -1.28 9.67
CA GLY A 144 13.96 -1.98 9.68
C GLY A 144 13.95 -3.12 10.70
N ALA A 145 15.00 -3.95 10.71
CA ALA A 145 15.15 -5.03 11.68
C ALA A 145 15.30 -4.49 13.12
N GLY A 146 16.07 -3.43 13.31
CA GLY A 146 16.24 -2.77 14.61
C GLY A 146 14.95 -2.14 15.12
N ALA A 147 14.19 -1.46 14.26
CA ALA A 147 12.89 -0.90 14.62
C ALA A 147 11.87 -1.98 14.96
N LEU A 148 11.87 -3.10 14.22
CA LEU A 148 11.03 -4.26 14.53
C LEU A 148 11.42 -4.88 15.88
N ALA A 149 12.72 -5.12 16.11
CA ALA A 149 13.24 -5.64 17.38
C ALA A 149 12.86 -4.73 18.56
N ALA A 150 13.07 -3.42 18.43
CA ALA A 150 12.67 -2.46 19.46
C ALA A 150 11.16 -2.47 19.72
N GLY A 151 10.34 -2.55 18.66
CA GLY A 151 8.88 -2.61 18.76
C GLY A 151 8.33 -3.92 19.34
N CYS A 152 9.05 -5.02 19.17
CA CYS A 152 8.68 -6.34 19.68
C CYS A 152 9.31 -6.67 21.05
N GLY A 153 10.14 -5.77 21.61
CA GLY A 153 10.81 -5.99 22.91
C GLY A 153 12.03 -6.90 22.83
N GLY A 154 12.63 -7.08 21.66
CA GLY A 154 13.84 -7.88 21.46
C GLY A 154 13.95 -8.48 20.06
N VAL A 155 15.12 -9.03 19.74
CA VAL A 155 15.40 -9.67 18.44
C VAL A 155 14.59 -10.96 18.27
N GLU A 156 14.52 -11.80 19.30
CA GLU A 156 13.81 -13.08 19.24
C GLU A 156 12.29 -12.88 19.02
N PRO A 157 11.58 -12.03 19.79
CA PRO A 157 10.18 -11.70 19.49
C PRO A 157 9.97 -11.10 18.09
N ALA A 158 10.91 -10.29 17.60
CA ALA A 158 10.84 -9.74 16.24
C ALA A 158 11.04 -10.79 15.15
N TRP A 159 11.92 -11.77 15.38
CA TRP A 159 12.11 -12.90 14.49
C TRP A 159 10.85 -13.74 14.39
N GLN A 160 10.24 -14.08 15.54
CA GLN A 160 8.97 -14.78 15.60
C GLN A 160 7.85 -14.00 14.90
N GLU A 161 7.80 -12.68 15.07
CA GLU A 161 6.86 -11.82 14.36
C GLU A 161 7.11 -11.83 12.84
N GLY A 162 8.36 -11.82 12.41
CA GLY A 162 8.75 -11.91 11.01
C GLY A 162 8.33 -13.24 10.37
N LEU A 163 8.61 -14.37 11.04
CA LEU A 163 8.16 -15.69 10.60
C LEU A 163 6.64 -15.79 10.56
N ARG A 164 5.96 -15.25 11.57
CA ARG A 164 4.50 -15.19 11.61
C ARG A 164 3.94 -14.34 10.46
N PHE A 165 4.55 -13.19 10.18
CA PHE A 165 4.16 -12.33 9.07
C PHE A 165 4.39 -13.02 7.71
N LEU A 166 5.48 -13.77 7.57
CA LEU A 166 5.77 -14.56 6.37
C LEU A 166 4.76 -15.70 6.21
N SER A 167 4.48 -16.44 7.29
CA SER A 167 3.47 -17.49 7.32
C SER A 167 2.09 -16.95 6.93
N GLY A 168 1.65 -15.84 7.54
CA GLY A 168 0.42 -15.16 7.14
C GLY A 168 0.45 -14.68 5.69
N HIS A 169 1.58 -14.19 5.18
CA HIS A 169 1.71 -13.78 3.77
C HIS A 169 1.60 -14.94 2.79
N VAL A 170 2.10 -16.12 3.14
CA VAL A 170 2.16 -17.30 2.27
C VAL A 170 0.90 -18.15 2.40
N GLY A 171 0.47 -18.43 3.63
CA GLY A 171 -0.73 -19.20 3.96
C GLY A 171 -2.00 -18.38 3.78
N GLU A 172 -2.33 -17.59 4.80
CA GLU A 172 -3.59 -16.81 4.87
C GLU A 172 -3.77 -15.84 3.70
N TRP A 173 -2.74 -15.08 3.31
CA TRP A 173 -2.84 -14.01 2.29
C TRP A 173 -2.42 -14.49 0.90
N GLY A 174 -1.59 -15.52 0.83
CA GLY A 174 -1.16 -16.18 -0.40
C GLY A 174 -2.17 -17.22 -0.92
N GLY A 175 -3.16 -17.57 -0.09
CA GLY A 175 -4.27 -18.45 -0.46
C GLY A 175 -3.92 -19.94 -0.41
N LEU A 176 -2.91 -20.33 0.38
CA LEU A 176 -2.47 -21.72 0.52
C LEU A 176 -3.18 -22.46 1.68
N ASP A 177 -3.67 -21.76 2.71
CA ASP A 177 -4.16 -22.41 3.94
C ASP A 177 -5.68 -22.66 4.02
N ASP A 178 -6.51 -22.10 3.13
CA ASP A 178 -7.95 -22.37 3.18
C ASP A 178 -8.30 -23.65 2.42
N ALA A 179 -8.35 -24.77 3.15
CA ALA A 179 -8.92 -26.05 2.69
C ALA A 179 -10.39 -25.95 2.22
N ALA A 180 -11.08 -24.83 2.52
CA ALA A 180 -12.46 -24.55 2.12
C ALA A 180 -12.60 -23.61 0.90
N THR A 181 -11.55 -22.92 0.47
CA THR A 181 -11.63 -22.10 -0.74
C THR A 181 -11.05 -22.86 -1.93
N ARG A 182 -11.92 -23.21 -2.90
CA ARG A 182 -11.49 -23.38 -4.29
C ARG A 182 -10.52 -22.24 -4.60
N PRO A 183 -9.35 -22.49 -5.21
CA PRO A 183 -8.38 -21.44 -5.48
C PRO A 183 -9.13 -20.29 -6.12
N ARG A 184 -9.18 -19.11 -5.49
CA ARG A 184 -9.97 -17.96 -5.99
C ARG A 184 -9.55 -17.55 -7.41
N ALA A 185 -8.40 -18.02 -7.89
CA ALA A 185 -8.03 -18.03 -9.31
C ALA A 185 -9.09 -18.70 -10.23
N LEU A 186 -9.78 -19.77 -9.78
CA LEU A 186 -10.93 -20.38 -10.47
C LEU A 186 -12.18 -19.49 -10.39
N HIS A 187 -12.34 -18.65 -9.37
CA HIS A 187 -13.41 -17.64 -9.35
C HIS A 187 -13.20 -16.55 -10.41
N ALA A 188 -11.97 -16.30 -10.85
CA ALA A 188 -11.71 -15.45 -12.03
C ALA A 188 -12.18 -16.08 -13.35
N LEU A 189 -12.47 -17.39 -13.37
CA LEU A 189 -13.02 -18.11 -14.53
C LEU A 189 -14.55 -18.29 -14.44
N LEU A 190 -15.17 -17.94 -13.31
CA LEU A 190 -16.61 -17.98 -13.13
C LEU A 190 -17.28 -16.74 -13.77
N PRO A 191 -18.52 -16.87 -14.27
CA PRO A 191 -19.14 -15.92 -15.19
C PRO A 191 -19.25 -14.49 -14.63
N LEU A 192 -19.32 -13.52 -15.55
CA LEU A 192 -19.34 -12.04 -15.42
C LEU A 192 -20.39 -11.43 -14.45
N GLY A 193 -21.07 -12.23 -13.63
CA GLY A 193 -22.17 -11.78 -12.76
C GLY A 193 -21.76 -10.81 -11.65
N ASP A 194 -20.47 -10.77 -11.28
CA ASP A 194 -19.97 -9.85 -10.25
C ASP A 194 -18.81 -8.99 -10.78
N LEU A 195 -19.16 -7.99 -11.61
CA LEU A 195 -18.25 -6.94 -12.09
C LEU A 195 -17.94 -5.89 -11.00
N GLY A 196 -17.89 -6.33 -9.75
CA GLY A 196 -17.56 -5.47 -8.62
C GLY A 196 -16.15 -4.86 -8.73
N PRO A 197 -15.86 -3.81 -7.94
CA PRO A 197 -14.57 -3.10 -7.93
C PRO A 197 -13.38 -3.98 -7.54
N ALA A 198 -13.65 -5.02 -6.76
CA ALA A 198 -12.70 -6.03 -6.32
C ALA A 198 -12.77 -7.30 -7.18
N SER A 199 -13.47 -7.24 -8.33
CA SER A 199 -13.56 -8.38 -9.22
C SER A 199 -12.19 -8.68 -9.85
N PRO A 200 -11.85 -9.97 -10.03
CA PRO A 200 -10.69 -10.38 -10.80
C PRO A 200 -10.66 -9.78 -12.21
N TRP A 201 -11.83 -9.53 -12.81
CA TRP A 201 -11.97 -8.92 -14.12
C TRP A 201 -11.45 -7.48 -14.19
N ALA A 202 -11.74 -6.65 -13.18
CA ALA A 202 -11.17 -5.30 -13.09
C ALA A 202 -9.64 -5.34 -12.98
N GLY A 203 -9.12 -6.30 -12.21
CA GLY A 203 -7.68 -6.56 -12.12
C GLY A 203 -7.07 -6.98 -13.46
N LEU A 204 -7.67 -7.97 -14.13
CA LEU A 204 -7.24 -8.45 -15.45
C LEU A 204 -7.25 -7.33 -16.49
N LEU A 205 -8.28 -6.49 -16.52
CA LEU A 205 -8.35 -5.34 -17.41
C LEU A 205 -7.23 -4.34 -17.14
N GLY A 206 -6.92 -4.09 -15.86
CA GLY A 206 -5.79 -3.26 -15.45
C GLY A 206 -4.44 -3.80 -15.93
N VAL A 207 -4.22 -5.11 -15.79
CA VAL A 207 -3.00 -5.80 -16.28
C VAL A 207 -2.93 -5.78 -17.81
N ALA A 208 -4.04 -6.03 -18.50
CA ALA A 208 -4.11 -5.98 -19.96
C ALA A 208 -3.81 -4.57 -20.48
N LEU A 209 -4.35 -3.53 -19.84
CA LEU A 209 -4.07 -2.13 -20.16
C LEU A 209 -2.59 -1.80 -19.93
N LEU A 210 -2.01 -2.23 -18.80
CA LEU A 210 -0.57 -2.11 -18.53
C LEU A 210 0.26 -2.74 -19.66
N GLY A 211 -0.07 -3.97 -20.06
CA GLY A 211 0.60 -4.69 -21.15
C GLY A 211 0.49 -3.94 -22.48
N ALA A 212 -0.72 -3.53 -22.87
CA ALA A 212 -0.96 -2.80 -24.11
C ALA A 212 -0.21 -1.47 -24.18
N LEU A 213 -0.15 -0.73 -23.07
CA LEU A 213 0.62 0.52 -23.00
C LEU A 213 2.13 0.25 -23.00
N ALA A 214 2.60 -0.81 -22.32
CA ALA A 214 3.99 -1.20 -22.29
C ALA A 214 4.52 -1.61 -23.67
N LEU A 215 3.72 -2.28 -24.50
CA LEU A 215 4.08 -2.63 -25.87
C LEU A 215 4.37 -1.39 -26.74
N ARG A 216 3.67 -0.28 -26.47
CA ARG A 216 3.84 1.00 -27.18
C ARG A 216 4.87 1.94 -26.53
N ALA A 217 5.36 1.60 -25.34
CA ALA A 217 6.34 2.40 -24.62
C ALA A 217 7.77 2.24 -25.21
N PRO A 218 8.67 3.21 -24.95
CA PRO A 218 10.09 3.05 -25.28
C PRO A 218 10.68 1.76 -24.70
N ARG A 219 11.62 1.12 -25.42
CA ARG A 219 12.19 -0.19 -25.06
C ARG A 219 12.68 -0.28 -23.61
N TRP A 220 13.29 0.77 -23.08
CA TRP A 220 13.79 0.80 -21.69
C TRP A 220 12.64 0.77 -20.67
N LEU A 221 11.56 1.51 -20.90
CA LEU A 221 10.40 1.54 -20.02
C LEU A 221 9.64 0.22 -20.08
N ARG A 222 9.50 -0.34 -21.28
CA ARG A 222 8.91 -1.67 -21.48
C ARG A 222 9.67 -2.75 -20.69
N ARG A 223 11.01 -2.73 -20.73
CA ARG A 223 11.84 -3.66 -19.94
C ARG A 223 11.64 -3.47 -18.43
N ALA A 224 11.62 -2.23 -17.96
CA ALA A 224 11.37 -1.95 -16.54
C ALA A 224 10.02 -2.54 -16.10
N VAL A 225 8.96 -2.30 -16.87
CA VAL A 225 7.62 -2.82 -16.59
C VAL A 225 7.59 -4.35 -16.59
N LEU A 226 8.19 -5.01 -17.59
CA LEU A 226 8.22 -6.46 -17.66
C LEU A 226 8.95 -7.10 -16.46
N LEU A 227 10.02 -6.48 -15.98
CA LEU A 227 10.87 -7.04 -14.93
C LEU A 227 10.36 -6.73 -13.51
N SER A 228 9.75 -5.56 -13.28
CA SER A 228 9.33 -5.16 -11.93
C SER A 228 7.82 -5.08 -11.75
N VAL A 229 7.09 -4.56 -12.73
CA VAL A 229 5.64 -4.29 -12.62
C VAL A 229 4.84 -5.54 -12.90
N THR A 230 5.21 -6.33 -13.91
CA THR A 230 4.47 -7.55 -14.26
C THR A 230 4.40 -8.53 -13.09
N PRO A 231 5.51 -8.88 -12.40
CA PRO A 231 5.40 -9.84 -11.30
C PRO A 231 4.60 -9.25 -10.13
N TYR A 232 4.69 -7.94 -9.84
CA TYR A 232 3.87 -7.29 -8.81
C TYR A 232 2.38 -7.30 -9.19
N ALA A 233 2.07 -7.03 -10.45
CA ALA A 233 0.71 -7.03 -10.96
C ALA A 233 0.09 -8.42 -10.93
N LEU A 234 0.88 -9.47 -11.24
CA LEU A 234 0.45 -10.87 -11.10
C LEU A 234 0.23 -11.22 -9.62
N TRP A 235 1.13 -10.83 -8.73
CA TRP A 235 0.94 -11.01 -7.29
C TRP A 235 -0.29 -10.26 -6.76
N TRP A 236 -0.53 -9.05 -7.25
CA TRP A 236 -1.72 -8.27 -6.90
C TRP A 236 -3.01 -8.92 -7.40
N LEU A 237 -2.99 -9.46 -8.63
CA LEU A 237 -4.15 -10.08 -9.28
C LEU A 237 -4.49 -11.46 -8.69
N PHE A 238 -3.49 -12.30 -8.48
CA PHE A 238 -3.67 -13.68 -8.04
C PHE A 238 -3.57 -13.86 -6.52
N GLY A 239 -2.96 -12.91 -5.81
CA GLY A 239 -3.01 -12.86 -4.35
C GLY A 239 -4.37 -12.37 -3.84
N GLN A 240 -4.59 -12.40 -2.53
CA GLN A 240 -5.81 -11.88 -1.90
C GLN A 240 -5.95 -10.34 -1.95
N ASN A 241 -5.10 -9.66 -2.71
CA ASN A 241 -4.98 -8.20 -2.72
C ASN A 241 -6.08 -7.49 -3.52
N LEU A 242 -6.91 -8.20 -4.29
CA LEU A 242 -8.13 -7.62 -4.88
C LEU A 242 -9.10 -7.12 -3.81
N ALA A 243 -9.14 -7.77 -2.64
CA ALA A 243 -9.90 -7.31 -1.48
C ALA A 243 -9.27 -6.06 -0.81
N HIS A 244 -8.04 -5.71 -1.18
CA HIS A 244 -7.27 -4.63 -0.60
C HIS A 244 -6.77 -3.68 -1.70
N PRO A 245 -7.65 -2.82 -2.24
CA PRO A 245 -7.34 -1.99 -3.40
C PRO A 245 -6.16 -1.02 -3.20
N ARG A 246 -5.76 -0.77 -1.95
CA ARG A 246 -4.56 0.01 -1.62
C ARG A 246 -3.26 -0.59 -2.21
N HIS A 247 -3.19 -1.90 -2.46
CA HIS A 247 -2.00 -2.51 -3.08
C HIS A 247 -1.85 -2.14 -4.57
N ALA A 248 -2.95 -1.79 -5.24
CA ALA A 248 -2.88 -1.27 -6.61
C ALA A 248 -2.20 0.11 -6.71
N LEU A 249 -2.03 0.82 -5.58
CA LEU A 249 -1.39 2.14 -5.55
C LEU A 249 0.02 2.11 -6.15
N SER A 250 0.78 1.05 -5.92
CA SER A 250 2.14 0.89 -6.46
C SER A 250 2.16 0.71 -7.99
N LEU A 251 1.05 0.31 -8.61
CA LEU A 251 0.91 0.20 -10.07
C LEU A 251 0.55 1.54 -10.73
N LEU A 252 -0.04 2.47 -9.98
CA LEU A 252 -0.53 3.74 -10.52
C LEU A 252 0.58 4.60 -11.17
N PRO A 253 1.76 4.80 -10.55
CA PRO A 253 2.84 5.54 -11.21
C PRO A 253 3.26 4.97 -12.57
N TRP A 254 3.28 3.63 -12.68
CA TRP A 254 3.64 2.94 -13.91
C TRP A 254 2.59 3.11 -15.00
N LEU A 255 1.31 2.97 -14.65
CA LEU A 255 0.19 3.27 -15.55
C LEU A 255 0.28 4.69 -16.10
N LEU A 256 0.51 5.68 -15.24
CA LEU A 256 0.62 7.08 -15.64
C LEU A 256 1.84 7.36 -16.51
N LEU A 257 2.98 6.77 -16.17
CA LEU A 257 4.21 6.90 -16.95
C LEU A 257 4.07 6.25 -18.34
N LEU A 258 3.47 5.05 -18.39
CA LEU A 258 3.18 4.34 -19.63
C LEU A 258 2.17 5.09 -20.50
N ALA A 259 1.12 5.69 -19.92
CA ALA A 259 0.20 6.54 -20.66
C ALA A 259 0.90 7.79 -21.23
N ALA A 260 1.73 8.44 -20.42
CA ALA A 260 2.45 9.65 -20.85
C ALA A 260 3.48 9.37 -21.97
N ARG A 261 4.13 8.20 -21.96
CA ARG A 261 5.24 7.84 -22.87
C ARG A 261 4.83 6.92 -24.03
N GLY A 262 3.80 6.09 -23.87
CA GLY A 262 3.41 5.05 -24.82
C GLY A 262 2.30 5.44 -25.81
N LEU A 263 1.61 6.56 -25.61
CA LEU A 263 0.52 6.98 -26.51
C LEU A 263 1.03 7.89 -27.65
N PRO A 264 0.61 7.71 -28.92
CA PRO A 264 0.90 8.63 -30.02
C PRO A 264 0.28 10.03 -29.84
N ARG A 265 0.83 11.09 -30.46
CA ARG A 265 0.36 12.49 -30.30
C ARG A 265 -1.14 12.64 -30.61
N ALA A 266 -1.62 12.01 -31.67
CA ALA A 266 -3.00 12.13 -32.14
C ALA A 266 -4.04 11.31 -31.33
N GLN A 267 -3.66 10.13 -30.81
CA GLN A 267 -4.54 9.30 -29.97
C GLN A 267 -4.58 9.76 -28.51
N ARG A 268 -3.61 10.59 -28.10
CA ARG A 268 -3.41 11.00 -26.71
C ARG A 268 -4.59 11.74 -26.09
N ALA A 269 -5.27 12.64 -26.79
CA ALA A 269 -6.40 13.37 -26.20
C ALA A 269 -7.57 12.42 -25.86
N ARG A 270 -7.90 11.50 -26.78
CA ARG A 270 -8.96 10.50 -26.58
C ARG A 270 -8.57 9.45 -25.53
N SER A 271 -7.32 8.96 -25.56
CA SER A 271 -6.82 7.97 -24.60
C SER A 271 -6.56 8.53 -23.20
N CYS A 272 -6.17 9.80 -23.06
CA CYS A 272 -6.09 10.49 -21.77
C CYS A 272 -7.48 10.68 -21.16
N GLY A 273 -8.49 11.00 -21.98
CA GLY A 273 -9.89 11.04 -21.55
C GLY A 273 -10.38 9.66 -21.09
N LEU A 274 -10.12 8.61 -21.86
CA LEU A 274 -10.47 7.23 -21.48
C LEU A 274 -9.72 6.75 -20.22
N LEU A 275 -8.45 7.10 -20.05
CA LEU A 275 -7.68 6.77 -18.86
C LEU A 275 -8.20 7.55 -17.63
N LEU A 276 -8.56 8.81 -17.80
CA LEU A 276 -9.23 9.62 -16.77
C LEU A 276 -10.57 9.01 -16.38
N VAL A 277 -11.37 8.59 -17.35
CA VAL A 277 -12.66 7.92 -17.13
C VAL A 277 -12.44 6.56 -16.47
N ALA A 278 -11.44 5.78 -16.87
CA ALA A 278 -11.11 4.51 -16.25
C ALA A 278 -10.59 4.67 -14.81
N LEU A 279 -9.76 5.69 -14.54
CA LEU A 279 -9.28 6.02 -13.19
C LEU A 279 -10.38 6.61 -12.31
N ALA A 280 -11.27 7.43 -12.88
CA ALA A 280 -12.43 7.98 -12.19
C ALA A 280 -13.49 6.90 -11.92
N LEU A 281 -13.70 5.98 -12.86
CA LEU A 281 -14.51 4.77 -12.67
C LEU A 281 -13.88 3.90 -11.60
N ALA A 282 -12.59 3.56 -11.68
CA ALA A 282 -11.89 2.81 -10.65
C ALA A 282 -12.01 3.47 -9.28
N ALA A 283 -11.83 4.80 -9.19
CA ALA A 283 -11.98 5.53 -7.94
C ALA A 283 -13.43 5.63 -7.44
N SER A 284 -14.41 5.65 -8.34
CA SER A 284 -15.85 5.63 -8.00
C SER A 284 -16.31 4.23 -7.60
N LEU A 285 -15.74 3.20 -8.19
CA LEU A 285 -15.94 1.79 -7.87
C LEU A 285 -15.33 1.46 -6.50
N LEU A 286 -14.19 2.06 -6.14
CA LEU A 286 -13.62 1.99 -4.78
C LEU A 286 -14.50 2.64 -3.69
N ARG A 287 -15.55 3.37 -4.08
CA ARG A 287 -16.65 3.77 -3.19
C ARG A 287 -17.82 2.81 -3.38
N SER A 288 -17.65 1.55 -2.99
CA SER A 288 -18.68 0.51 -3.08
C SER A 288 -20.05 1.02 -2.55
N PRO A 289 -21.18 0.75 -3.23
CA PRO A 289 -22.54 1.06 -2.77
C PRO A 289 -22.85 0.47 -1.38
N ALA A 290 -22.28 -0.70 -1.05
CA ALA A 290 -22.40 -1.31 0.27
C ALA A 290 -21.87 -0.41 1.41
N TRP A 291 -21.04 0.60 1.09
CA TRP A 291 -20.53 1.57 2.05
C TRP A 291 -21.49 2.75 2.29
N ARG A 292 -22.44 2.97 1.37
CA ARG A 292 -23.45 4.04 1.49
C ARG A 292 -24.69 3.59 2.26
N GLU A 293 -25.06 2.31 2.12
CA GLU A 293 -26.32 1.80 2.69
C GLU A 293 -26.17 1.21 4.11
N GLY A 294 -25.03 0.58 4.44
CA GLY A 294 -24.82 -0.06 5.76
C GLY A 294 -23.81 0.61 6.70
N GLY A 295 -23.16 1.71 6.25
CA GLY A 295 -22.00 2.30 6.92
C GLY A 295 -20.78 1.35 6.97
N ARG A 296 -19.56 1.87 7.16
CA ARG A 296 -18.41 0.97 7.38
C ARG A 296 -18.62 0.26 8.74
N PRO A 297 -18.18 -0.99 8.93
CA PRO A 297 -18.18 -1.62 10.25
C PRO A 297 -17.49 -0.76 11.32
N SER A 298 -16.45 -0.02 10.93
CA SER A 298 -15.79 0.97 11.80
C SER A 298 -16.61 2.24 12.07
N ASP A 299 -17.57 2.60 11.22
CA ASP A 299 -18.55 3.67 11.49
C ASP A 299 -19.54 3.19 12.55
N ARG A 300 -20.15 2.02 12.34
CA ARG A 300 -21.09 1.39 13.30
C ARG A 300 -20.44 1.18 14.67
N LEU A 301 -19.23 0.61 14.68
CA LEU A 301 -18.48 0.38 15.91
C LEU A 301 -18.05 1.68 16.60
N ALA A 302 -17.75 2.74 15.84
CA ALA A 302 -17.46 4.05 16.42
C ALA A 302 -18.72 4.70 17.01
N GLN A 303 -19.86 4.61 16.32
CA GLN A 303 -21.14 5.09 16.84
C GLN A 303 -21.54 4.35 18.12
N TRP A 304 -21.41 3.02 18.11
CA TRP A 304 -21.67 2.19 19.29
C TRP A 304 -20.73 2.55 20.45
N LEU A 305 -19.41 2.68 20.21
CA LEU A 305 -18.44 3.03 21.25
C LEU A 305 -18.65 4.45 21.79
N ALA A 306 -19.11 5.37 20.95
CA ALA A 306 -19.44 6.74 21.37
C ALA A 306 -20.61 6.78 22.37
N ALA A 307 -21.48 5.75 22.39
CA ALA A 307 -22.56 5.61 23.35
C ALA A 307 -22.16 4.90 24.66
N GLN A 308 -20.95 4.34 24.74
CA GLN A 308 -20.47 3.64 25.94
C GLN A 308 -19.90 4.61 27.00
N PRO A 309 -19.73 4.17 28.26
CA PRO A 309 -18.98 4.91 29.29
C PRO A 309 -17.55 5.28 28.85
N LEU A 310 -17.01 6.39 29.36
CA LEU A 310 -15.67 6.89 28.97
C LEU A 310 -14.52 6.00 29.44
N ASP A 311 -14.73 5.26 30.53
CA ASP A 311 -13.81 4.28 31.11
C ASP A 311 -13.94 2.88 30.49
N ALA A 312 -14.83 2.70 29.51
CA ALA A 312 -14.92 1.45 28.76
C ALA A 312 -13.72 1.27 27.82
N ARG A 313 -13.20 0.04 27.77
CA ARG A 313 -12.14 -0.36 26.85
C ARG A 313 -12.66 -1.27 25.76
N LEU A 314 -12.28 -1.00 24.51
CA LEU A 314 -12.61 -1.86 23.37
C LEU A 314 -11.33 -2.45 22.75
N TYR A 315 -11.26 -3.78 22.65
CA TYR A 315 -10.31 -4.46 21.79
C TYR A 315 -10.94 -4.72 20.42
N ALA A 316 -10.42 -4.05 19.40
CA ALA A 316 -11.01 -4.04 18.05
C ALA A 316 -10.12 -4.66 16.97
N GLY A 317 -9.11 -5.44 17.36
CA GLY A 317 -8.17 -6.08 16.44
C GLY A 317 -7.61 -5.12 15.38
N GLY A 318 -7.71 -5.51 14.11
CA GLY A 318 -7.24 -4.71 12.97
C GLY A 318 -7.92 -3.33 12.83
N ARG A 319 -9.04 -3.08 13.52
CA ARG A 319 -9.80 -1.80 13.45
C ARG A 319 -9.41 -0.80 14.53
N ALA A 320 -8.67 -1.21 15.55
CA ALA A 320 -8.30 -0.35 16.68
C ALA A 320 -7.67 0.98 16.24
N ARG A 321 -6.80 0.96 15.23
CA ARG A 321 -6.19 2.18 14.68
C ARG A 321 -7.20 3.13 14.06
N ALA A 322 -8.16 2.62 13.29
CA ALA A 322 -9.18 3.45 12.65
C ALA A 322 -10.13 4.09 13.68
N LEU A 323 -10.46 3.35 14.75
CA LEU A 323 -11.32 3.82 15.83
C LEU A 323 -10.63 4.86 16.71
N ARG A 324 -9.38 4.63 17.15
CA ARG A 324 -8.60 5.63 17.92
C ARG A 324 -8.49 6.97 17.22
N ARG A 325 -8.38 6.99 15.89
CA ARG A 325 -8.37 8.24 15.12
C ARG A 325 -9.69 9.00 15.15
N ARG A 326 -10.80 8.26 15.20
CA ARG A 326 -12.15 8.84 15.20
C ARG A 326 -12.59 9.28 16.59
N LEU A 327 -12.17 8.51 17.59
CA LEU A 327 -12.52 8.66 18.99
C LEU A 327 -11.24 8.72 19.81
N PRO A 328 -10.43 9.80 19.68
CA PRO A 328 -9.11 9.90 20.32
C PRO A 328 -9.18 9.90 21.84
N THR A 329 -10.34 10.20 22.41
CA THR A 329 -10.59 10.20 23.86
C THR A 329 -11.05 8.85 24.41
N ARG A 330 -11.23 7.82 23.57
CA ARG A 330 -11.69 6.49 23.97
C ARG A 330 -10.53 5.50 24.08
N ASP A 331 -10.58 4.62 25.08
CA ASP A 331 -9.60 3.55 25.25
C ASP A 331 -9.88 2.40 24.27
N VAL A 332 -9.22 2.46 23.11
CA VAL A 332 -9.33 1.42 22.07
C VAL A 332 -7.98 0.76 21.86
N ARG A 333 -7.91 -0.54 22.17
CA ARG A 333 -6.68 -1.33 22.09
C ARG A 333 -6.72 -2.35 20.95
N ARG A 334 -5.54 -2.83 20.58
CA ARG A 334 -5.36 -3.89 19.59
C ARG A 334 -4.94 -5.16 20.32
N ALA A 335 -5.74 -6.19 20.23
CA ALA A 335 -5.35 -7.58 20.50
C ALA A 335 -5.59 -8.40 19.22
N ARG A 336 -4.91 -9.53 19.05
CA ARG A 336 -5.15 -10.41 17.88
C ARG A 336 -6.12 -11.54 18.21
N ASP A 337 -6.12 -11.94 19.48
CA ASP A 337 -6.87 -13.06 20.03
C ASP A 337 -7.22 -12.74 21.49
N ARG A 338 -7.93 -13.67 22.13
CA ARG A 338 -8.31 -13.58 23.54
C ARG A 338 -7.11 -13.58 24.49
N ALA A 339 -6.08 -14.38 24.23
CA ALA A 339 -4.90 -14.46 25.10
C ALA A 339 -4.17 -13.10 25.18
N GLY A 340 -4.07 -12.39 24.06
CA GLY A 340 -3.50 -11.03 24.03
C GLY A 340 -4.34 -9.99 24.78
N VAL A 341 -5.66 -10.17 24.86
CA VAL A 341 -6.54 -9.35 25.72
C VAL A 341 -6.22 -9.62 27.18
N GLU A 342 -6.18 -10.89 27.58
CA GLU A 342 -5.95 -11.29 28.95
C GLU A 342 -4.58 -10.82 29.46
N ALA A 343 -3.53 -10.96 28.64
CA ALA A 343 -2.20 -10.47 28.96
C ALA A 343 -2.16 -8.93 29.13
N ASP A 344 -2.81 -8.17 28.24
CA ASP A 344 -2.88 -6.70 28.34
C ASP A 344 -3.68 -6.25 29.57
N LEU A 345 -4.75 -6.95 29.92
CA LEU A 345 -5.54 -6.68 31.13
C LEU A 345 -4.81 -7.05 32.43
N ALA A 346 -3.99 -8.10 32.41
CA ALA A 346 -3.18 -8.51 33.55
C ALA A 346 -2.03 -7.53 33.83
N ALA A 347 -1.51 -6.90 32.77
CA ALA A 347 -0.45 -5.89 32.87
C ALA A 347 -0.97 -4.48 33.23
N ASP A 348 -2.29 -4.26 33.21
CA ASP A 348 -2.86 -2.94 33.46
C ASP A 348 -3.09 -2.68 34.97
N PRO A 349 -2.42 -1.68 35.57
CA PRO A 349 -2.59 -1.37 36.99
C PRO A 349 -3.98 -0.78 37.32
N LEU A 350 -4.72 -0.27 36.33
CA LEU A 350 -6.04 0.33 36.50
C LEU A 350 -7.00 -0.30 35.48
N PRO A 351 -7.54 -1.50 35.77
CA PRO A 351 -8.41 -2.18 34.83
C PRO A 351 -9.69 -1.37 34.58
N PRO A 352 -10.14 -1.29 33.32
CA PRO A 352 -11.36 -0.56 32.96
C PRO A 352 -12.58 -1.25 33.57
N ALA A 353 -13.62 -0.48 33.90
CA ALA A 353 -14.85 -1.02 34.48
C ALA A 353 -15.58 -1.97 33.51
N GLN A 354 -15.45 -1.72 32.21
CA GLN A 354 -16.05 -2.54 31.16
C GLN A 354 -15.03 -2.81 30.06
N VAL A 355 -14.90 -4.09 29.69
CA VAL A 355 -14.07 -4.54 28.58
C VAL A 355 -14.94 -5.13 27.50
N TYR A 356 -14.71 -4.69 26.27
CA TYR A 356 -15.44 -5.13 25.10
C TYR A 356 -14.50 -5.71 24.06
N LEU A 357 -14.95 -6.75 23.36
CA LEU A 357 -14.23 -7.37 22.25
C LEU A 357 -15.07 -7.30 21.00
N THR A 358 -14.48 -6.95 19.87
CA THR A 358 -15.13 -7.27 18.59
C THR A 358 -15.22 -8.78 18.43
N ARG A 359 -16.37 -9.33 18.03
CA ARG A 359 -16.58 -10.78 17.88
C ARG A 359 -15.58 -11.45 16.93
N ALA A 360 -15.07 -10.67 15.96
CA ALA A 360 -13.96 -11.05 15.08
C ALA A 360 -12.65 -11.46 15.80
N LEU A 361 -12.49 -11.16 17.09
CA LEU A 361 -11.35 -11.63 17.91
C LEU A 361 -11.56 -13.04 18.47
N LEU A 362 -12.81 -13.49 18.55
CA LEU A 362 -13.19 -14.82 19.03
C LEU A 362 -13.45 -15.77 17.86
N ASP A 363 -14.03 -15.24 16.80
CA ASP A 363 -14.35 -15.95 15.57
C ASP A 363 -14.02 -15.04 14.37
N PRO A 364 -12.96 -15.31 13.60
CA PRO A 364 -12.59 -14.52 12.42
C PRO A 364 -13.70 -14.40 11.35
N ALA A 365 -14.67 -15.31 11.34
CA ALA A 365 -15.81 -15.30 10.41
C ALA A 365 -16.97 -14.39 10.86
N ALA A 366 -17.01 -13.97 12.13
CA ALA A 366 -18.11 -13.17 12.68
C ALA A 366 -18.16 -11.73 12.14
N ASP A 367 -19.34 -11.08 12.19
CA ASP A 367 -19.46 -9.68 11.81
C ASP A 367 -18.53 -8.83 12.70
N PRO A 368 -17.58 -8.11 12.10
CA PRO A 368 -16.62 -7.32 12.85
C PRO A 368 -17.16 -6.11 13.61
N SER A 369 -18.40 -5.72 13.36
CA SER A 369 -19.09 -4.67 14.09
C SER A 369 -19.85 -5.19 15.30
N GLU A 370 -20.00 -6.51 15.43
CA GLU A 370 -20.53 -7.13 16.64
C GLU A 370 -19.51 -7.05 17.77
N VAL A 371 -20.02 -6.69 18.94
CA VAL A 371 -19.23 -6.52 20.15
C VAL A 371 -19.81 -7.41 21.24
N VAL A 372 -18.93 -8.08 21.97
CA VAL A 372 -19.29 -8.86 23.14
C VAL A 372 -18.65 -8.26 24.37
N LEU A 373 -19.38 -8.28 25.49
CA LEU A 373 -18.83 -7.94 26.79
C LEU A 373 -17.84 -9.04 27.21
N PHE A 374 -16.64 -8.66 27.59
CA PHE A 374 -15.65 -9.56 28.12
C PHE A 374 -15.80 -9.64 29.64
N THR A 375 -16.35 -10.75 30.11
CA THR A 375 -16.36 -11.13 31.52
C THR A 375 -15.12 -11.95 31.81
N ARG A 376 -14.33 -11.53 32.79
CA ARG A 376 -13.13 -12.25 33.25
C ARG A 376 -13.46 -13.66 33.73
#